data_AF-A0A1V6C4T2-F1
#
_entry.id   AF-A0A1V6C4T2-F1
#
_cell.length_a   1.000
_cell.length_b   1.000
_cell.length_c   1.000
_cell.angle_alpha   90.00
_cell.angle_beta   90.00
_cell.angle_gamma   90.00
#
_symmetry.space_group_name_H-M   'P 1'
#
loop_
_entity.id
_entity.type
_entity.pdbx_description
1 polymer ?
#
loop_
_entity_poly.entity_id
_entity_poly.type
_entity_poly.pdbx_seq_one_letter_code
_entity_poly.pdbx_strand_id
1 'polypeptide(L)' 'MIASGETNVQIRAIAEGMIEKFDNPPFSIEGFETNWILLDYGEVIIHIFLPSVREFYNLEKLWADADRVNP' A
#
# COMPACT_ATOMS: atom_id res chain seq x y z
N MET A 1 2.40 4.09 4.97
CA MET A 1 2.42 4.80 3.66
C MET A 1 1.22 4.33 2.83
N ILE A 2 0.56 5.22 2.07
CA ILE A 2 -0.56 4.86 1.19
C ILE A 2 -0.26 5.29 -0.24
N ALA A 3 -0.34 4.35 -1.18
CA ALA A 3 -0.23 4.57 -2.62
C ALA A 3 -1.52 4.14 -3.36
N SER A 4 -1.73 4.64 -4.57
CA SER A 4 -2.89 4.27 -5.38
C SER A 4 -2.52 4.08 -6.85
N GLY A 5 -3.19 3.15 -7.52
CA GLY A 5 -3.06 2.90 -8.96
C GLY A 5 -4.43 2.59 -9.58
N GLU A 6 -4.66 3.03 -10.82
CA GLU A 6 -5.98 3.02 -11.48
C GLU A 6 -6.44 1.62 -11.92
N THR A 7 -5.52 0.64 -11.97
CA THR A 7 -5.81 -0.73 -12.39
C THR A 7 -5.09 -1.75 -11.53
N ASN A 8 -5.59 -3.00 -11.51
CA ASN A 8 -4.92 -4.12 -10.84
C ASN A 8 -3.47 -4.32 -11.35
N VAL A 9 -3.22 -4.06 -12.64
CA VAL A 9 -1.86 -4.13 -13.20
C VAL A 9 -0.98 -3.03 -12.63
N GLN A 10 -1.48 -1.80 -12.51
CA GLN A 10 -0.71 -0.70 -11.94
C GLN A 10 -0.39 -0.91 -10.46
N ILE A 11 -1.36 -1.35 -9.65
CA ILE A 11 -1.10 -1.59 -8.22
C ILE A 11 -0.07 -2.71 -8.00
N ARG A 12 -0.07 -3.75 -8.83
CA ARG A 12 0.96 -4.81 -8.81
C ARG A 12 2.33 -4.27 -9.21
N ALA A 13 2.40 -3.52 -10.30
CA ALA A 13 3.66 -2.89 -10.75
C ALA A 13 4.24 -1.94 -9.68
N ILE A 14 3.38 -1.22 -8.95
CA ILE A 14 3.81 -0.39 -7.80
C ILE A 14 4.36 -1.29 -6.69
N ALA A 15 3.68 -2.38 -6.34
CA ALA A 15 4.13 -3.29 -5.30
C ALA A 15 5.49 -3.92 -5.65
N GLU A 16 5.64 -4.43 -6.86
CA GLU A 16 6.89 -4.99 -7.39
C GLU A 16 8.01 -3.95 -7.37
N GLY A 17 7.77 -2.75 -7.90
CA GLY A 17 8.75 -1.67 -7.91
C GLY A 17 9.15 -1.17 -6.51
N MET A 18 8.29 -1.32 -5.50
CA MET A 18 8.65 -1.08 -4.11
C MET A 18 9.53 -2.21 -3.58
N ILE A 19 9.14 -3.47 -3.80
CA ILE A 19 9.92 -4.63 -3.35
C ILE A 19 11.34 -4.59 -3.93
N GLU A 20 11.50 -4.21 -5.20
CA GLU A 20 12.82 -4.09 -5.86
C GLU A 20 13.67 -2.94 -5.32
N LYS A 21 13.06 -1.87 -4.80
CA LYS A 21 13.77 -0.67 -4.32
C LYS A 21 14.25 -0.77 -2.87
N PHE A 22 13.64 -1.63 -2.06
CA PHE A 22 14.02 -1.81 -0.67
C PHE A 22 15.14 -2.85 -0.58
N ASP A 23 16.13 -2.61 0.28
CA ASP A 23 17.28 -3.53 0.43
C ASP A 23 16.88 -4.92 0.96
N ASN A 24 15.76 -5.00 1.68
CA ASN A 24 15.22 -6.24 2.23
C ASN A 24 13.83 -6.51 1.65
N PRO A 25 13.43 -7.78 1.47
CA PRO A 25 12.06 -8.11 1.12
C PRO A 25 11.11 -7.83 2.30
N PRO A 26 9.81 -7.61 2.03
CA PRO A 26 8.80 -7.54 3.09
C PRO A 26 8.70 -8.88 3.83
N PHE A 27 8.35 -8.83 5.11
CA PHE A 27 8.04 -10.02 5.91
C PHE A 27 6.82 -10.76 5.39
N SER A 28 5.81 -10.02 4.93
CA SER A 28 4.63 -10.59 4.30
C SER A 28 4.09 -9.70 3.17
N ILE A 29 3.46 -10.36 2.20
CA ILE A 29 2.75 -9.73 1.09
C ILE A 29 1.35 -10.31 1.10
N GLU A 30 0.36 -9.45 1.33
CA GLU A 30 -1.05 -9.85 1.36
C GLU A 30 -1.80 -9.22 0.19
N GLY A 31 -2.76 -9.97 -0.37
CA GLY A 31 -3.69 -9.43 -1.38
C GLY A 31 -3.08 -9.09 -2.74
N PHE A 32 -1.92 -9.66 -3.11
CA PHE A 32 -1.19 -9.36 -4.35
C PHE A 32 -2.03 -9.46 -5.64
N GLU A 33 -2.96 -10.41 -5.68
CA GLU A 33 -3.87 -10.64 -6.81
C GLU A 33 -5.20 -9.89 -6.69
N THR A 34 -5.33 -8.99 -5.71
CA THR A 34 -6.56 -8.28 -5.39
C THR A 34 -6.44 -6.79 -5.70
N ASN A 35 -7.48 -6.03 -5.35
CA ASN A 35 -7.55 -4.58 -5.50
C ASN A 35 -6.91 -3.80 -4.34
N TRP A 36 -6.32 -4.53 -3.38
CA TRP A 36 -5.62 -4.00 -2.22
C TRP A 36 -4.41 -4.89 -1.90
N ILE A 37 -3.22 -4.33 -2.05
CA ILE A 37 -1.96 -4.99 -1.68
C ILE A 37 -1.42 -4.37 -0.40
N LEU A 38 -1.00 -5.22 0.53
CA LEU A 38 -0.31 -4.83 1.76
C LEU A 38 1.10 -5.42 1.76
N LEU A 39 2.10 -4.56 1.93
CA LEU A 39 3.49 -4.95 2.16
C LEU A 39 3.84 -4.64 3.61
N ASP A 40 4.25 -5.67 4.35
CA ASP A 40 4.62 -5.55 5.75
C ASP A 40 6.15 -5.64 5.91
N TYR A 41 6.77 -4.55 6.35
CA TYR A 41 8.20 -4.49 6.70
C TYR A 41 8.43 -4.41 8.22
N GLY A 42 7.41 -4.70 9.03
CA GLY A 42 7.46 -4.70 10.50
C GLY A 42 7.39 -3.30 11.09
N GLU A 43 8.36 -2.45 10.75
CA GLU A 43 8.38 -1.04 11.19
C GLU A 43 7.54 -0.13 10.28
N VAL A 44 7.36 -0.54 9.02
CA VAL A 44 6.60 0.20 8.01
C VAL A 44 5.62 -0.73 7.31
N ILE A 45 4.37 -0.29 7.24
CA ILE A 45 3.34 -0.96 6.44
C ILE A 45 2.95 -0.07 5.27
N ILE A 46 3.00 -0.63 4.07
CA ILE A 46 2.64 0.04 2.82
C ILE A 46 1.33 -0.54 2.31
N HIS A 47 0.35 0.33 2.12
CA HIS A 47 -0.93 -0.04 1.55
C HIS A 47 -1.06 0.53 0.13
N ILE A 48 -1.40 -0.31 -0.83
CA ILE A 48 -1.56 0.05 -2.24
C ILE A 48 -2.97 -0.30 -2.68
N PHE A 49 -3.73 0.69 -3.13
CA PHE A 49 -5.17 0.55 -3.42
C PHE A 49 -5.54 0.92 -4.86
N LEU A 50 -6.61 0.31 -5.36
CA LEU A 50 -7.47 0.95 -6.34
C LEU A 50 -8.19 2.18 -5.71
N PRO A 51 -8.36 3.31 -6.43
CA PRO A 51 -8.99 4.51 -5.88
C PRO A 51 -10.36 4.25 -5.24
N SER A 52 -11.19 3.45 -5.91
CA SER A 52 -12.52 3.06 -5.41
C SER A 52 -12.48 2.28 -4.10
N VAL A 53 -11.45 1.47 -3.90
CA VAL A 53 -11.24 0.66 -2.69
C VAL A 53 -10.76 1.53 -1.53
N ARG A 54 -9.82 2.45 -1.81
CA ARG A 54 -9.35 3.43 -0.83
C ARG A 54 -10.50 4.29 -0.32
N GLU A 55 -11.37 4.73 -1.21
CA GLU A 55 -12.56 5.53 -0.86
C GLU A 55 -13.58 4.72 -0.04
N PHE A 56 -13.85 3.46 -0.43
CA PHE A 56 -14.77 2.59 0.29
C PHE A 56 -14.32 2.29 1.71
N TYR A 57 -13.05 1.90 1.91
CA TYR A 57 -12.52 1.57 3.24
C TYR A 57 -12.15 2.81 4.06
N ASN A 58 -11.90 3.95 3.41
CA ASN A 58 -11.60 5.24 4.01
C ASN A 58 -10.62 5.14 5.20
N LEU A 59 -9.54 4.39 5.03
CA LEU A 59 -8.58 4.13 6.12
C LEU A 59 -7.93 5.42 6.64
N GLU A 60 -7.95 6.50 5.86
CA GLU A 60 -7.50 7.82 6.31
C GLU A 60 -8.30 8.35 7.50
N LYS A 61 -9.57 7.95 7.66
CA LYS A 61 -10.33 8.25 8.89
C LYS A 61 -9.81 7.48 10.10
N LEU A 62 -9.38 6.24 9.91
CA LEU A 62 -8.87 5.42 11.02
C LEU A 62 -7.56 5.98 11.56
N TRP A 63 -6.74 6.54 10.68
CA TRP A 63 -5.44 7.13 11.02
C TRP A 63 -5.48 8.66 11.09
N ALA A 64 -6.67 9.26 11.23
CA ALA A 64 -6.83 10.72 11.18
C ALA A 64 -6.09 11.45 12.31
N ASP A 65 -5.93 10.79 13.46
CA ASP A 65 -5.23 11.34 14.64
C ASP A 65 -3.71 11.13 14.59
N ALA A 66 -3.19 10.43 13.57
CA ALA A 66 -1.77 10.22 13.39
C ALA A 66 -1.13 11.40 12.65
N ASP A 67 0.04 11.83 13.10
CA ASP A 67 0.81 12.88 12.42
C ASP A 67 1.14 12.45 10.99
N ARG A 68 0.75 13.29 10.02
CA ARG A 68 1.08 13.06 8.61
C ARG A 68 2.55 13.41 8.40
N VAL A 69 3.34 12.39 8.11
CA VAL A 69 4.69 12.56 7.57
C VAL A 69 4.55 12.89 6.08
N ASN A 70 4.55 14.18 5.75
CA ASN A 70 4.62 14.63 4.35
C ASN A 70 6.08 14.52 3.86
N PRO A 71 6.30 14.08 2.61
CA PRO A 71 7.63 14.10 1.99
C PRO A 71 8.11 15.52 1.69
#